data_AF-A0A8J5RLI6-F1
#
_entry.id   AF-A0A8J5RLI6-F1
#
_cell.length_a   1.000
_cell.length_b   1.000
_cell.length_c   1.000
_cell.angle_alpha   90.00
_cell.angle_beta   90.00
_cell.angle_gamma   90.00
#
_symmetry.space_group_name_H-M   'P 1'
#
loop_
_entity.id
_entity.type
_entity.pdbx_description
1 polymer ?
#
loop_
_entity_poly.entity_id
_entity_poly.type
_entity_poly.pdbx_seq_one_letter_code
_entity_poly.pdbx_strand_id
1 'polypeptide(L)'
;MVGDGINDAAALASADVGIAMGGDVGAASDVSSVVLMGNRLSQLVDALELSKETMRTVKQNLWWAFMYNIVGLPIAAGALLPVTGTVLTPSIAGALMGFSSVSVMANSLLLRVRLSPRQQPIHHFKTGHKPHNHF
;
A
#
# COMPACT_ATOMS: atom_id res chain seq x y z
N MET A 1 10.33 13.12 6.71
CA MET A 1 10.60 13.65 8.07
C MET A 1 9.90 12.76 9.08
N VAL A 2 10.50 12.51 10.25
CA VAL A 2 9.83 11.81 11.37
C VAL A 2 9.82 12.77 12.55
N GLY A 3 8.68 12.93 13.21
CA GLY A 3 8.53 13.86 14.33
C GLY A 3 7.38 13.49 15.26
N ASP A 4 7.28 14.16 16.40
CA ASP A 4 6.13 14.07 17.30
C ASP A 4 4.95 14.92 16.81
N GLY A 5 5.26 15.89 15.94
CA GLY A 5 4.35 16.79 15.25
C GLY A 5 3.71 17.88 16.10
N ILE A 6 4.16 18.09 17.34
CA ILE A 6 3.83 19.31 18.09
C ILE A 6 4.73 20.45 17.62
N ASN A 7 6.04 20.22 17.63
CA ASN A 7 7.03 21.21 17.20
C ASN A 7 7.49 20.99 15.75
N ASP A 8 7.27 19.79 15.23
CA ASP A 8 7.74 19.38 13.90
C ASP A 8 6.68 19.53 12.80
N ALA A 9 5.49 20.08 13.10
CA ALA A 9 4.33 20.10 12.21
C ALA A 9 4.63 20.73 10.83
N ALA A 10 5.30 21.90 10.80
CA ALA A 10 5.65 22.57 9.55
C ALA A 10 6.62 21.73 8.70
N ALA A 11 7.55 21.05 9.36
CA ALA A 11 8.57 20.24 8.71
C ALA A 11 8.03 18.85 8.28
N LEU A 12 7.02 18.33 8.98
CA LEU A 12 6.23 17.16 8.56
C LEU A 12 5.39 17.50 7.32
N ALA A 13 4.75 18.67 7.30
CA ALA A 13 3.93 19.12 6.17
C ALA A 13 4.75 19.39 4.90
N SER A 14 6.00 19.86 5.05
CA SER A 14 6.89 20.13 3.91
C SER A 14 7.64 18.90 3.39
N ALA A 15 7.60 17.78 4.11
CA ALA A 15 8.33 16.58 3.71
C ALA A 15 7.58 15.79 2.64
N ASP A 16 8.30 15.15 1.71
CA ASP A 16 7.70 14.24 0.72
C ASP A 16 6.88 13.13 1.38
N VAL A 17 7.35 12.69 2.55
CA VAL A 17 6.63 11.78 3.46
C VAL A 17 6.86 12.25 4.89
N GLY A 18 5.81 12.79 5.51
CA GLY A 18 5.77 13.13 6.93
C GLY A 18 5.27 11.96 7.76
N ILE A 19 6.04 11.53 8.77
CA ILE A 19 5.68 10.42 9.65
C ILE A 19 5.58 10.92 11.10
N ALA A 20 4.38 10.92 11.66
CA ALA A 20 4.15 11.30 13.04
C ALA A 20 4.21 10.08 13.98
N MET A 21 4.80 10.24 15.18
CA MET A 21 4.84 9.22 16.21
C MET A 21 3.77 9.44 17.30
N GLY A 22 3.02 8.38 17.61
CA GLY A 22 1.86 8.42 18.51
C GLY A 22 2.23 8.57 19.98
N GLY A 23 1.92 9.75 20.52
CA GLY A 23 1.92 10.06 21.94
C GLY A 23 0.81 11.05 22.31
N ASP A 24 0.47 11.98 21.42
CA ASP A 24 -0.69 12.88 21.56
C ASP A 24 -1.24 13.23 20.17
N VAL A 25 -2.52 12.92 19.94
CA VAL A 25 -3.21 13.10 18.65
C VAL A 25 -3.64 14.57 18.52
N GLY A 26 -2.71 15.44 18.18
CA GLY A 26 -2.96 16.85 17.87
C GLY A 26 -2.76 17.16 16.38
N ALA A 27 -2.48 18.43 16.07
CA ALA A 27 -2.27 18.96 14.71
C ALA A 27 -1.26 18.16 13.83
N ALA A 28 -0.38 17.38 14.46
CA ALA A 28 0.54 16.42 13.84
C ALA A 28 -0.12 15.40 12.91
N SER A 29 -1.27 14.84 13.30
CA SER A 29 -1.95 13.78 12.54
C SER A 29 -2.56 14.31 11.26
N ASP A 30 -2.97 15.57 11.25
CA ASP A 30 -3.68 16.19 10.13
C ASP A 30 -2.73 16.57 8.99
N VAL A 31 -1.46 16.80 9.31
CA VAL A 31 -0.42 17.22 8.35
C VAL A 31 0.53 16.09 7.94
N SER A 32 0.50 14.95 8.62
CA SER A 32 1.40 13.82 8.33
C SER A 32 0.76 12.79 7.40
N SER A 33 1.57 12.20 6.53
CA SER A 33 1.14 11.17 5.58
C SER A 33 0.97 9.80 6.24
N VAL A 34 1.71 9.55 7.33
CA VAL A 34 1.69 8.30 8.08
C VAL A 34 1.74 8.60 9.57
N VAL A 35 0.85 7.98 10.35
CA VAL A 35 0.83 8.09 11.81
C VAL A 35 1.13 6.71 12.42
N LEU A 36 2.22 6.63 13.20
CA LEU A 36 2.56 5.43 13.96
C LEU A 36 1.79 5.43 15.27
N MET A 37 0.85 4.50 15.43
CA MET A 37 0.00 4.43 16.62
C MET A 37 0.74 3.97 17.89
N GLY A 38 1.89 3.30 17.75
CA GLY A 38 2.71 2.89 18.88
C GLY A 38 3.89 3.83 19.12
N ASN A 39 4.30 3.94 20.38
CA ASN A 39 5.46 4.75 20.78
C ASN A 39 6.80 4.02 20.57
N ARG A 40 6.94 3.27 19.47
CA ARG A 40 8.14 2.47 19.17
C ARG A 40 8.70 2.80 17.79
N LEU A 41 9.95 3.25 17.75
CA LEU A 41 10.69 3.52 16.51
C LEU A 41 10.79 2.28 15.60
N SER A 42 10.69 1.07 16.15
CA SER A 42 10.68 -0.16 15.34
C SER A 42 9.52 -0.22 14.35
N GLN A 43 8.38 0.41 14.65
CA GLN A 43 7.23 0.44 13.74
C GLN A 43 7.50 1.26 12.47
N LEU A 44 8.43 2.23 12.54
CA LEU A 44 8.88 2.96 11.36
C LEU A 44 9.58 2.02 10.37
N VAL A 45 10.44 1.13 10.88
CA VAL A 45 11.16 0.16 10.06
C VAL A 45 10.17 -0.82 9.43
N ASP A 46 9.21 -1.32 10.21
CA ASP A 46 8.15 -2.21 9.72
C ASP A 46 7.33 -1.53 8.59
N ALA A 47 6.96 -0.26 8.75
CA ALA A 47 6.22 0.50 7.75
C ALA A 47 7.01 0.69 6.45
N LEU A 48 8.32 0.97 6.55
CA LEU A 48 9.20 1.09 5.39
C LEU A 48 9.41 -0.24 4.67
N GLU A 49 9.56 -1.33 5.40
CA GLU A 49 9.69 -2.67 4.83
C GLU A 49 8.41 -3.09 4.09
N LEU A 50 7.25 -2.86 4.71
CA LEU A 50 5.94 -3.09 4.08
C LEU A 50 5.78 -2.27 2.79
N SER A 51 6.17 -1.00 2.80
CA SER A 51 6.13 -0.12 1.61
C SER A 51 6.98 -0.67 0.47
N LYS A 52 8.20 -1.13 0.76
CA LYS A 52 9.10 -1.72 -0.25
C LYS A 52 8.52 -2.99 -0.87
N GLU A 53 8.01 -3.90 -0.05
CA GLU A 53 7.39 -5.14 -0.53
C GLU A 53 6.11 -4.89 -1.35
N THR A 54 5.33 -3.88 -0.94
CA THR A 54 4.15 -3.43 -1.68
C THR A 54 4.56 -2.88 -3.06
N MET A 55 5.56 -2.01 -3.10
CA MET A 55 6.06 -1.42 -4.35
C MET A 55 6.67 -2.48 -5.28
N ARG A 56 7.33 -3.49 -4.73
CA ARG A 56 7.84 -4.63 -5.50
C ARG A 56 6.69 -5.39 -6.18
N THR A 57 5.62 -5.66 -5.44
CA THR A 57 4.42 -6.31 -5.98
C THR A 57 3.77 -5.46 -7.07
N VAL A 58 3.61 -4.15 -6.85
CA VAL A 58 3.08 -3.22 -7.86
C VAL A 58 3.90 -3.26 -9.15
N LYS A 59 5.24 -3.20 -9.05
CA LYS A 59 6.13 -3.26 -10.22
C LYS A 59 5.99 -4.58 -10.99
N GLN A 60 5.86 -5.71 -10.29
CA GLN A 60 5.64 -7.01 -10.92
C GLN A 60 4.31 -7.06 -11.68
N ASN A 61 3.24 -6.57 -11.07
CA ASN A 61 1.92 -6.52 -11.71
C ASN A 61 1.93 -5.65 -12.96
N LEU A 62 2.57 -4.48 -12.86
CA LEU A 62 2.69 -3.56 -13.98
C LEU A 62 3.54 -4.16 -15.12
N TRP A 63 4.60 -4.88 -14.78
CA TRP A 63 5.43 -5.59 -15.78
C TRP A 63 4.62 -6.63 -16.56
N TRP A 64 3.82 -7.45 -15.88
CA TRP A 64 2.91 -8.39 -16.54
C TRP A 64 1.89 -7.66 -17.42
N ALA A 65 1.25 -6.60 -16.91
CA ALA A 65 0.30 -5.81 -17.68
C ALA A 65 0.92 -5.23 -18.96
N PHE A 66 2.14 -4.71 -18.91
CA PHE A 66 2.85 -4.23 -20.10
C PHE A 66 3.23 -5.37 -21.05
N MET A 67 3.71 -6.50 -20.55
CA MET A 67 4.02 -7.67 -21.38
C MET A 67 2.79 -8.16 -22.16
N TYR A 68 1.63 -8.26 -21.50
CA TYR A 68 0.40 -8.65 -22.18
C TYR A 68 -0.02 -7.64 -23.26
N ASN A 69 0.13 -6.34 -23.02
CA ASN A 69 -0.18 -5.33 -24.03
C ASN A 69 0.83 -5.32 -25.19
N ILE A 70 2.13 -5.43 -24.89
CA ILE A 70 3.20 -5.45 -25.90
C ILE A 70 3.09 -6.68 -26.80
N VAL A 71 2.67 -7.83 -26.26
CA VAL A 71 2.44 -9.04 -27.06
C VAL A 71 1.05 -9.02 -27.72
N GLY A 72 0.02 -8.60 -26.99
CA GLY A 72 -1.35 -8.61 -27.46
C GLY A 72 -1.63 -7.63 -28.60
N LEU A 73 -1.04 -6.42 -28.56
CA LEU A 73 -1.27 -5.39 -29.58
C LEU A 73 -0.74 -5.79 -30.97
N PRO A 74 0.50 -6.28 -31.15
CA PRO A 74 0.98 -6.78 -32.44
C PRO A 74 0.18 -7.98 -32.95
N ILE A 75 -0.24 -8.88 -32.05
CA ILE A 75 -1.05 -10.03 -32.43
C ILE A 75 -2.42 -9.57 -32.95
N ALA A 76 -3.08 -8.65 -32.23
CA ALA A 76 -4.36 -8.05 -32.64
C ALA A 76 -4.22 -7.19 -33.92
N ALA A 77 -3.07 -6.53 -34.11
CA ALA A 77 -2.75 -5.77 -35.32
C ALA A 77 -2.45 -6.66 -36.55
N GLY A 78 -2.50 -7.99 -36.40
CA GLY A 78 -2.42 -8.91 -37.51
C GLY A 78 -1.05 -9.55 -37.73
N ALA A 79 -0.10 -9.43 -36.79
CA ALA A 79 1.21 -10.09 -36.90
C ALA A 79 1.12 -11.62 -37.00
N LEU A 80 0.04 -12.24 -36.53
CA LEU A 80 -0.21 -13.69 -36.64
C LEU A 80 -1.03 -14.11 -37.87
N LEU A 81 -1.53 -13.16 -38.68
CA LEU A 81 -2.27 -13.47 -39.92
C LEU A 81 -1.51 -14.40 -40.88
N PRO A 82 -0.18 -14.26 -41.08
CA PRO A 82 0.53 -15.11 -42.06
C PRO A 82 0.88 -16.52 -41.55
N VAL A 83 0.73 -16.82 -40.24
CA VAL A 83 1.23 -18.08 -39.65
C VAL A 83 0.10 -18.99 -39.11
N THR A 84 -0.96 -18.43 -38.53
CA THR A 84 -1.94 -19.24 -37.78
C THR A 84 -3.40 -19.06 -38.19
N GLY A 85 -3.75 -18.07 -39.02
CA GLY A 85 -5.14 -17.86 -39.49
C GLY A 85 -6.18 -17.57 -38.39
N THR A 86 -5.74 -17.49 -37.14
CA THR A 86 -6.57 -17.27 -35.97
C THR A 86 -6.30 -15.86 -35.42
N VAL A 87 -7.37 -15.05 -35.37
CA VAL A 87 -7.37 -13.80 -34.63
C VAL A 87 -7.56 -14.17 -33.17
N LEU A 88 -6.67 -13.67 -32.29
CA LEU A 88 -6.83 -13.85 -30.86
C LEU A 88 -8.15 -13.20 -30.45
N THR A 89 -9.17 -14.02 -30.15
CA THR A 89 -10.52 -13.51 -29.89
C THR A 89 -10.46 -12.64 -28.63
N PRO A 90 -10.98 -11.39 -28.65
CA PRO A 90 -10.95 -10.48 -27.51
C PRO A 90 -11.47 -11.09 -26.20
N SER A 91 -12.34 -12.10 -26.29
CA SER A 91 -12.86 -12.87 -25.16
C SER A 91 -11.80 -13.69 -24.41
N ILE A 92 -10.86 -14.33 -25.11
CA ILE A 92 -9.78 -15.13 -24.49
C ILE A 92 -8.72 -14.21 -23.88
N ALA A 93 -8.41 -13.10 -24.57
CA ALA A 93 -7.53 -12.07 -24.04
C ALA A 93 -8.12 -11.46 -22.75
N GLY A 94 -9.41 -11.13 -22.75
CA GLY A 94 -10.11 -10.62 -21.56
C GLY A 94 -10.16 -11.64 -20.41
N ALA A 95 -10.36 -12.93 -20.71
CA ALA A 95 -10.36 -13.98 -19.69
C ALA A 95 -8.99 -14.15 -19.01
N LEU A 96 -7.91 -14.17 -19.79
CA LEU A 96 -6.53 -14.22 -19.25
C LEU A 96 -6.19 -12.96 -18.45
N MET A 97 -6.65 -11.79 -18.89
CA MET A 97 -6.43 -10.52 -18.20
C MET A 97 -7.17 -10.47 -16.84
N GLY A 98 -8.39 -11.02 -16.78
CA GLY A 98 -9.13 -11.21 -15.53
C GLY A 98 -8.44 -12.20 -14.59
N PHE A 99 -7.95 -13.33 -15.12
CA PHE A 99 -7.23 -14.34 -14.33
C PHE A 99 -5.92 -13.79 -13.73
N SER A 100 -5.21 -12.95 -14.49
CA SER A 100 -4.00 -12.26 -14.00
C SER A 100 -4.33 -11.34 -12.83
N SER A 101 -5.46 -10.62 -12.85
CA SER A 101 -5.87 -9.76 -11.74
C SER A 101 -6.12 -10.55 -10.45
N VAL A 102 -6.81 -11.70 -10.55
CA VAL A 102 -7.04 -12.60 -9.41
C VAL A 102 -5.72 -13.16 -8.87
N SER A 103 -4.80 -13.54 -9.76
CA SER A 103 -3.48 -14.07 -9.40
C SER A 103 -2.63 -13.03 -8.65
N VAL A 104 -2.65 -11.79 -9.14
CA VAL A 104 -1.99 -10.64 -8.53
C VAL A 104 -2.60 -10.30 -7.16
N MET A 105 -3.94 -10.31 -7.08
CA MET A 105 -4.66 -10.03 -5.83
C MET A 105 -4.38 -11.12 -4.79
N ALA A 106 -4.31 -12.38 -5.20
CA ALA A 106 -3.91 -13.50 -4.35
C ALA A 106 -2.46 -13.36 -3.85
N ASN A 107 -1.53 -12.95 -4.72
CA ASN A 107 -0.14 -12.69 -4.33
C ASN A 107 -0.02 -11.53 -3.32
N SER A 108 -0.81 -10.47 -3.51
CA SER A 108 -0.91 -9.34 -2.59
C SER A 108 -1.53 -9.73 -1.24
N LEU A 109 -2.57 -10.59 -1.24
CA LEU A 109 -3.16 -11.15 -0.02
C LEU A 109 -2.18 -12.05 0.74
N LEU A 110 -1.37 -12.84 0.02
CA LEU A 110 -0.36 -13.71 0.62
C LEU A 110 0.72 -12.88 1.33
N LEU A 111 1.10 -11.73 0.78
CA LEU A 111 2.00 -10.78 1.43
C LEU A 111 1.39 -10.24 2.74
N ARG A 112 0.09 -9.89 2.73
CA ARG A 112 -0.64 -9.48 3.94
C ARG A 112 -0.64 -10.58 5.01
N VAL A 113 -0.86 -11.84 4.63
CA VAL A 113 -0.86 -12.97 5.57
C VAL A 113 0.53 -13.22 6.16
N ARG A 114 1.60 -13.10 5.36
CA ARG A 114 2.99 -13.26 5.84
C ARG A 114 3.44 -12.17 6.80
N LEU A 115 2.96 -10.94 6.62
CA LEU A 115 3.31 -9.78 7.45
C LEU A 115 2.35 -9.60 8.65
N SER A 116 1.23 -10.31 8.67
CA SER A 116 0.25 -10.31 9.78
C SER A 116 0.72 -10.80 11.17
N PRO A 117 1.87 -11.45 11.39
CA PRO A 117 2.28 -11.83 12.76
C PRO A 117 2.68 -10.66 13.69
N ARG A 118 2.78 -9.41 13.22
CA ARG A 118 3.29 -8.28 14.02
C ARG A 118 2.25 -7.27 14.53
N GLN A 119 0.97 -7.45 14.22
CA GLN A 119 -0.09 -6.62 14.80
C GLN A 119 -0.35 -7.03 16.26
N GLN A 120 0.47 -6.52 17.19
CA GLN A 120 0.16 -6.61 18.61
C GLN A 120 -1.12 -5.83 18.93
N PRO A 121 -1.95 -6.30 19.89
CA PRO A 121 -3.23 -5.67 20.18
C PRO A 121 -3.02 -4.21 20.60
N ILE A 122 -3.83 -3.32 20.03
CA ILE A 122 -3.89 -1.91 20.43
C ILE A 122 -4.29 -1.88 21.91
N HIS A 123 -3.37 -1.49 22.80
CA HIS A 123 -3.72 -1.21 24.19
C HIS A 123 -4.61 0.03 24.22
N HIS A 124 -5.88 -0.16 24.57
CA HIS A 124 -6.84 0.92 24.82
C HIS A 124 -6.25 1.94 25.81
N PHE A 125 -5.96 3.14 25.33
CA PHE A 125 -5.66 4.28 26.19
C PHE A 125 -6.96 4.66 26.92
N LYS A 126 -7.00 4.40 28.24
CA LYS A 126 -8.11 4.74 29.11
C LYS A 126 -8.07 6.26 29.31
N THR A 127 -8.96 7.01 28.65
CA THR A 127 -9.14 8.44 28.89
C THR A 127 -9.67 8.64 30.31
N GLY A 128 -8.79 9.03 31.23
CA GLY A 128 -9.15 9.41 32.60
C GLY A 128 -9.81 10.78 32.64
N HIS A 129 -11.13 10.85 32.42
CA HIS A 129 -11.91 12.03 32.73
C HIS A 129 -12.46 11.89 34.15
N LYS A 130 -11.80 12.52 35.13
CA LYS A 130 -12.38 12.75 36.46
C LYS A 130 -13.36 13.94 36.34
N PRO A 131 -14.66 13.76 36.63
CA PRO A 131 -15.54 14.92 36.75
C PRO A 131 -15.16 15.68 38.03
N HIS A 132 -14.68 16.91 37.86
CA HIS A 132 -14.60 17.87 38.95
C HIS A 132 -16.02 18.32 39.31
N ASN A 133 -16.62 17.69 40.31
CA ASN A 133 -17.72 18.30 41.06
C ASN A 133 -17.12 19.36 41.97
N HIS A 134 -17.40 20.64 41.69
CA HIS A 134 -17.39 21.68 42.71
C HIS A 134 -18.83 22.17 42.91
N PHE A 135 -19.19 22.21 44.20
CA PHE A 135 -20.42 22.70 44.78
C PHE A 135 -20.76 24.14 44.37
#